data_AF-A0A4P6MXW7-F1
#
_entry.id   AF-A0A4P6MXW7-F1
#
_cell.length_a   1.000
_cell.length_b   1.000
_cell.length_c   1.000
_cell.angle_alpha   90.00
_cell.angle_beta   90.00
_cell.angle_gamma   90.00
#
_symmetry.space_group_name_H-M   'P 1'
#
loop_
_entity.id
_entity.type
_entity.pdbx_description
1 polymer ?
#
loop_
_entity_poly.entity_id
_entity_poly.type
_entity_poly.pdbx_seq_one_letter_code
_entity_poly.pdbx_strand_id
1 'polypeptide(L)'
;MLRVATAGSVDDGKSTLIGRLLLDSKAIFEDQLEAVEATSKAKGHDHTDLALLTDGLRSEREQGITIDVAYRYFATPRRKFILADTPGHAQYTRNMVTGASTADLGLVLVDARHGLTEQSRRHTVLLSLLQVPHITLVVNKMDLVDYDEAVYTQIRDDFLTFAEQLEVPAVATFPISALAGDNVVATSDAMPWYTGTSLLEHLETAENADLFESKGARFPVQYVIRPQQGEHRDYRGYAGRVEAGTFTVGQEVVVLPSGVRTSIAGIDTLDATHDQALTGQSVTLRLADEVDVSRGDLIADAEHAPEVTREVTATICWMTTGALHSRQKLLLKHTTRTVKAVVDGLGARLDVNTLERDGEASELGLNEVGTVSLRLSQPLAVDAYATHRATGSFILIDPATGNTVGAGMISSTHGVEYTI
;
A
#
# COMPACT_ATOMS: atom_id res chain seq x y z
N MET A 1 7.46 12.96 2.53
CA MET A 1 6.43 12.37 3.41
C MET A 1 6.58 10.87 3.30
N LEU A 2 6.61 10.11 4.39
CA LEU A 2 6.69 8.65 4.38
C LEU A 2 5.34 8.04 4.76
N ARG A 3 4.88 7.04 4.02
CA ARG A 3 3.69 6.24 4.29
C ARG A 3 4.13 4.90 4.86
N VAL A 4 3.68 4.58 6.07
CA VAL A 4 4.07 3.37 6.78
C VAL A 4 2.82 2.52 7.04
N ALA A 5 2.87 1.24 6.69
CA ALA A 5 1.84 0.28 7.08
C ALA A 5 2.33 -0.56 8.27
N THR A 6 1.56 -0.62 9.34
CA THR A 6 1.87 -1.51 10.47
C THR A 6 1.15 -2.83 10.31
N ALA A 7 1.89 -3.93 10.44
CA ALA A 7 1.41 -5.30 10.34
C ALA A 7 1.88 -6.11 11.56
N GLY A 8 1.11 -7.14 11.93
CA GLY A 8 1.33 -7.91 13.17
C GLY A 8 0.01 -8.40 13.75
N SER A 9 0.08 -9.33 14.68
CA SER A 9 -1.07 -9.83 15.44
C SER A 9 -1.75 -8.73 16.25
N VAL A 10 -2.94 -9.04 16.77
CA VAL A 10 -3.69 -8.16 17.68
C VAL A 10 -2.89 -7.87 18.95
N ASP A 11 -2.13 -8.85 19.43
CA ASP A 11 -1.42 -8.76 20.70
C ASP A 11 0.02 -8.27 20.57
N ASP A 12 0.55 -8.06 19.37
CA ASP A 12 1.96 -7.65 19.17
C ASP A 12 2.24 -6.18 19.55
N GLY A 13 1.21 -5.44 19.96
CA GLY A 13 1.35 -4.07 20.51
C GLY A 13 1.42 -2.96 19.46
N LYS A 14 0.82 -3.16 18.27
CA LYS A 14 0.76 -2.16 17.18
C LYS A 14 0.21 -0.81 17.64
N SER A 15 -0.98 -0.83 18.24
CA SER A 15 -1.65 0.38 18.71
C SER A 15 -0.84 1.09 19.81
N THR A 16 -0.19 0.33 20.70
CA THR A 16 0.71 0.88 21.71
C THR A 16 1.93 1.55 21.08
N LEU A 17 2.55 0.94 20.06
CA LEU A 17 3.67 1.53 19.34
C LEU A 17 3.27 2.83 18.62
N ILE A 18 2.12 2.83 17.95
CA ILE A 18 1.59 4.03 17.29
C ILE A 18 1.33 5.11 18.33
N GLY A 19 0.67 4.78 19.45
CA GLY A 19 0.42 5.73 20.54
C GLY A 19 1.71 6.32 21.12
N ARG A 20 2.75 5.49 21.30
CA ARG A 20 4.08 5.92 21.76
C ARG A 20 4.75 6.86 20.76
N LEU A 21 4.74 6.54 19.47
CA LEU A 21 5.28 7.43 18.42
C LEU A 21 4.56 8.78 18.39
N LEU A 22 3.23 8.79 18.55
CA LEU A 22 2.45 10.03 18.59
C LEU A 22 2.73 10.87 19.84
N LEU A 23 2.85 10.23 21.00
CA LEU A 23 3.15 10.88 22.27
C LEU A 23 4.53 11.55 22.23
N ASP A 24 5.55 10.75 21.93
CA ASP A 24 6.94 11.16 22.07
C ASP A 24 7.38 12.12 20.93
N SER A 25 6.67 12.11 19.79
CA SER A 25 6.86 13.11 18.72
C SER A 25 6.19 14.46 19.02
N LYS A 26 5.56 14.63 20.20
CA LYS A 26 4.81 15.83 20.60
C LYS A 26 3.69 16.20 19.62
N ALA A 27 3.16 15.23 18.90
CA ALA A 27 2.04 15.42 17.98
C ALA A 27 0.69 15.47 18.72
N ILE A 28 0.67 15.16 20.02
CA ILE A 28 -0.51 15.13 20.88
C ILE A 28 -0.48 16.34 21.81
N PHE A 29 -1.61 17.05 21.91
CA PHE A 29 -1.81 18.15 22.85
C PHE A 29 -1.94 17.62 24.29
N GLU A 30 -1.42 18.35 25.28
CA GLU A 30 -1.37 17.92 26.69
C GLU A 30 -2.75 17.53 27.26
N ASP A 31 -3.82 18.18 26.82
CA ASP A 31 -5.20 17.92 27.21
C ASP A 31 -5.70 16.52 26.78
N GLN A 32 -5.27 16.03 25.61
CA GLN A 32 -5.59 14.66 25.18
C GLN A 32 -4.84 13.61 25.97
N LEU A 33 -3.60 13.90 26.39
CA LEU A 33 -2.82 13.01 27.24
C LEU A 33 -3.45 12.89 28.63
N GLU A 34 -3.84 14.02 29.24
CA GLU A 34 -4.53 14.04 30.54
C GLU A 34 -5.84 13.23 30.50
N ALA A 35 -6.62 13.33 29.41
CA ALA A 35 -7.84 12.56 29.24
C ALA A 35 -7.58 11.05 29.15
N VAL A 36 -6.49 10.64 28.50
CA VAL A 36 -6.08 9.24 28.42
C VAL A 36 -5.60 8.74 29.77
N GLU A 37 -4.77 9.49 30.49
CA GLU A 37 -4.31 9.13 31.84
C GLU A 37 -5.47 8.96 32.82
N ALA A 38 -6.45 9.87 32.78
CA ALA A 38 -7.66 9.76 33.58
C ALA A 38 -8.45 8.49 33.25
N THR A 39 -8.56 8.14 31.96
CA THR A 39 -9.27 6.95 31.49
C THR A 39 -8.54 5.65 31.85
N SER A 40 -7.20 5.62 31.74
CA SER A 40 -6.38 4.48 32.16
C SER A 40 -6.54 4.21 33.66
N LYS A 41 -6.50 5.26 34.49
CA LYS A 41 -6.75 5.15 35.94
C LYS A 41 -8.18 4.67 36.24
N ALA A 42 -9.17 5.18 35.51
CA ALA A 42 -10.57 4.74 35.67
C ALA A 42 -10.79 3.26 35.29
N LYS A 43 -10.01 2.75 34.33
CA LYS A 43 -9.98 1.32 33.95
C LYS A 43 -9.12 0.45 34.87
N GLY A 44 -8.43 1.04 35.86
CA GLY A 44 -7.62 0.33 36.84
C GLY A 44 -6.21 -0.06 36.36
N HIS A 45 -5.70 0.60 35.32
CA HIS A 45 -4.31 0.40 34.89
C HIS A 45 -3.35 1.24 35.74
N ASP A 46 -2.25 0.64 36.19
CA ASP A 46 -1.17 1.32 36.92
C ASP A 46 -0.25 2.17 36.01
N HIS A 47 -0.47 2.13 34.70
CA HIS A 47 0.28 2.86 33.69
C HIS A 47 -0.67 3.56 32.70
N THR A 48 -0.15 4.57 31.99
CA THR A 48 -0.89 5.24 30.90
C THR A 48 -1.00 4.29 29.71
N ASP A 49 -2.22 3.82 29.43
CA ASP A 49 -2.50 2.97 28.28
C ASP A 49 -2.56 3.81 27.00
N LEU A 50 -1.43 3.96 26.32
CA LEU A 50 -1.31 4.73 25.09
C LEU A 50 -2.12 4.13 23.93
N ALA A 51 -2.57 2.87 24.02
CA ALA A 51 -3.50 2.33 23.03
C ALA A 51 -4.82 3.12 23.03
N LEU A 52 -5.21 3.74 24.14
CA LEU A 52 -6.41 4.59 24.26
C LEU A 52 -6.39 5.80 23.31
N LEU A 53 -5.21 6.34 22.97
CA LEU A 53 -5.06 7.41 21.97
C LEU A 53 -5.47 6.96 20.57
N THR A 54 -5.32 5.66 20.31
CA THR A 54 -5.61 5.03 19.02
C THR A 54 -6.98 4.35 19.00
N ASP A 55 -7.65 4.22 20.15
CA ASP A 55 -8.74 3.26 20.42
C ASP A 55 -10.13 3.70 19.99
N GLY A 56 -10.27 4.83 19.29
CA GLY A 56 -11.55 5.28 18.72
C GLY A 56 -12.25 4.22 17.83
N LEU A 57 -11.52 3.18 17.41
CA LEU A 57 -11.97 2.06 16.59
C LEU A 57 -12.16 0.74 17.38
N ARG A 58 -11.72 0.63 18.64
CA ARG A 58 -12.00 -0.57 19.48
C ARG A 58 -13.47 -0.63 19.91
N SER A 59 -14.14 0.51 20.07
CA SER A 59 -15.59 0.52 20.33
C SER A 59 -16.39 -0.02 19.14
N GLU A 60 -15.89 0.13 17.90
CA GLU A 60 -16.47 -0.47 16.70
C GLU A 60 -16.27 -2.00 16.66
N ARG A 61 -15.14 -2.50 17.19
CA ARG A 61 -14.84 -3.93 17.40
C ARG A 61 -15.83 -4.60 18.33
N GLU A 62 -16.27 -3.92 19.40
CA GLU A 62 -17.30 -4.43 20.32
C GLU A 62 -18.71 -4.40 19.71
N GLN A 63 -18.91 -3.56 18.69
CA GLN A 63 -20.19 -3.38 17.99
C GLN A 63 -20.31 -4.18 16.68
N GLY A 64 -19.26 -4.92 16.28
CA GLY A 64 -19.25 -5.72 15.06
C GLY A 64 -19.25 -4.90 13.76
N ILE A 65 -18.79 -3.66 13.81
CA ILE A 65 -18.71 -2.76 12.64
C ILE A 65 -17.39 -3.01 11.89
N THR A 66 -17.41 -2.83 10.56
CA THR A 66 -16.21 -2.97 9.71
C THR A 66 -15.23 -1.85 10.01
N ILE A 67 -14.02 -2.18 10.48
CA ILE A 67 -12.95 -1.20 10.72
C ILE A 67 -12.30 -0.90 9.37
N ASP A 68 -12.43 0.33 8.87
CA ASP A 68 -11.59 0.84 7.77
C ASP A 68 -10.14 1.05 8.24
N VAL A 69 -9.18 1.16 7.31
CA VAL A 69 -7.78 1.47 7.65
C VAL A 69 -7.72 2.83 8.36
N ALA A 70 -7.19 2.86 9.58
CA ALA A 70 -7.02 4.09 10.33
C ALA A 70 -5.74 4.81 9.89
N TYR A 71 -5.88 6.02 9.35
CA TYR A 71 -4.72 6.86 9.00
C TYR A 71 -4.41 7.82 10.14
N ARG A 72 -3.19 7.75 10.67
CA ARG A 72 -2.66 8.70 11.66
C ARG A 72 -1.53 9.51 11.04
N TYR A 73 -1.48 10.78 11.38
CA TYR A 73 -0.51 11.72 10.83
C TYR A 73 0.34 12.26 11.97
N PHE A 74 1.66 12.24 11.77
CA PHE A 74 2.58 12.90 12.67
C PHE A 74 3.75 13.47 11.88
N ALA A 75 4.51 14.36 12.51
CA ALA A 75 5.66 14.98 11.89
C ALA A 75 6.77 15.16 12.92
N THR A 76 8.00 15.01 12.46
CA THR A 76 9.20 15.45 13.16
C THR A 76 9.72 16.72 12.47
N PRO A 77 10.73 17.40 13.04
CA PRO A 77 11.39 18.51 12.35
C PRO A 77 11.98 18.12 10.99
N ARG A 78 12.29 16.84 10.77
CA ARG A 78 12.90 16.34 9.54
C ARG A 78 11.88 15.84 8.52
N ARG A 79 10.76 15.24 8.96
CA ARG A 79 9.87 14.51 8.04
C ARG A 79 8.43 14.42 8.52
N LYS A 80 7.50 14.36 7.56
CA LYS A 80 6.07 14.07 7.79
C LYS A 80 5.77 12.59 7.52
N PHE A 81 4.89 12.01 8.31
CA PHE A 81 4.55 10.59 8.29
C PHE A 81 3.03 10.38 8.21
N ILE A 82 2.65 9.32 7.51
CA ILE A 82 1.30 8.74 7.52
C ILE A 82 1.43 7.30 8.00
N LEU A 83 0.79 6.94 9.11
CA LEU A 83 0.70 5.57 9.62
C LEU A 83 -0.66 5.00 9.25
N ALA A 84 -0.66 3.91 8.49
CA ALA A 84 -1.83 3.08 8.23
C ALA A 84 -1.87 1.94 9.24
N ASP A 85 -2.80 2.02 10.20
CA ASP A 85 -3.05 0.93 11.14
C ASP A 85 -3.90 -0.14 10.45
N THR A 86 -3.25 -1.24 10.04
CA THR A 86 -3.94 -2.35 9.40
C THR A 86 -4.39 -3.38 10.46
N PRO A 87 -5.69 -3.70 10.55
CA PRO A 87 -6.20 -4.68 11.52
C PRO A 87 -5.52 -6.04 11.35
N GLY A 88 -5.08 -6.66 12.45
CA GLY A 88 -4.22 -7.86 12.42
C GLY A 88 -4.95 -9.21 12.32
N HIS A 89 -6.25 -9.23 12.08
CA HIS A 89 -7.03 -10.47 12.04
C HIS A 89 -7.11 -11.02 10.61
N ALA A 90 -7.10 -12.35 10.48
CA ALA A 90 -7.15 -13.04 9.20
C ALA A 90 -8.32 -12.59 8.30
N GLN A 91 -9.46 -12.20 8.88
CA GLN A 91 -10.63 -11.70 8.14
C GLN A 91 -10.46 -10.30 7.50
N TYR A 92 -9.37 -9.58 7.77
CA TYR A 92 -9.17 -8.18 7.35
C TYR A 92 -8.04 -7.98 6.34
N THR A 93 -7.70 -9.02 5.56
CA THR A 93 -6.71 -8.92 4.46
C THR A 93 -7.05 -7.77 3.50
N ARG A 94 -8.34 -7.47 3.26
CA ARG A 94 -8.79 -6.30 2.49
C ARG A 94 -8.20 -4.98 3.00
N ASN A 95 -8.21 -4.78 4.31
CA ASN A 95 -7.73 -3.55 4.94
C ASN A 95 -6.22 -3.48 4.88
N MET A 96 -5.55 -4.62 5.12
CA MET A 96 -4.11 -4.70 4.95
C MET A 96 -3.69 -4.39 3.51
N VAL A 97 -4.35 -4.97 2.51
CA VAL A 97 -4.07 -4.70 1.10
C VAL A 97 -4.29 -3.22 0.77
N THR A 98 -5.39 -2.63 1.26
CA THR A 98 -5.66 -1.21 1.05
C THR A 98 -4.57 -0.33 1.67
N GLY A 99 -4.22 -0.55 2.94
CA GLY A 99 -3.20 0.25 3.64
C GLY A 99 -1.78 0.04 3.12
N ALA A 100 -1.40 -1.20 2.82
CA ALA A 100 -0.05 -1.53 2.34
C ALA A 100 0.18 -1.20 0.85
N SER A 101 -0.87 -1.17 0.02
CA SER A 101 -0.75 -0.83 -1.42
C SER A 101 -0.20 0.57 -1.70
N THR A 102 -0.23 1.46 -0.71
CA THR A 102 0.31 2.82 -0.81
C THR A 102 1.50 3.03 0.13
N ALA A 103 1.90 2.01 0.89
CA ALA A 103 2.99 2.13 1.85
C ALA A 103 4.35 2.19 1.14
N ASP A 104 5.21 3.03 1.69
CA ASP A 104 6.63 3.10 1.40
C ASP A 104 7.43 2.12 2.27
N LEU A 105 6.94 1.86 3.48
CA LEU A 105 7.57 0.98 4.46
C LEU A 105 6.53 0.15 5.24
N GLY A 106 6.82 -1.12 5.45
CA GLY A 106 6.02 -2.04 6.25
C GLY A 106 6.71 -2.35 7.58
N LEU A 107 6.05 -2.04 8.71
CA LEU A 107 6.50 -2.44 10.04
C LEU A 107 5.85 -3.76 10.42
N VAL A 108 6.61 -4.84 10.52
CA VAL A 108 6.13 -6.14 11.00
C VAL A 108 6.47 -6.26 12.48
N LEU A 109 5.47 -6.11 13.34
CA LEU A 109 5.61 -6.24 14.78
C LEU A 109 5.49 -7.71 15.19
N VAL A 110 6.39 -8.14 16.09
CA VAL A 110 6.42 -9.49 16.66
C VAL A 110 6.58 -9.40 18.18
N ASP A 111 5.73 -10.08 18.94
CA ASP A 111 5.88 -10.22 20.40
C ASP A 111 7.08 -11.12 20.74
N ALA A 112 8.06 -10.58 21.48
CA ALA A 112 9.28 -11.29 21.88
C ALA A 112 9.02 -12.60 22.64
N ARG A 113 7.87 -12.74 23.31
CA ARG A 113 7.51 -13.95 24.07
C ARG A 113 7.07 -15.10 23.17
N HIS A 114 6.52 -14.79 22.00
CA HIS A 114 5.92 -15.77 21.10
C HIS A 114 6.77 -16.01 19.84
N GLY A 115 7.64 -15.06 19.49
CA GLY A 115 8.41 -15.12 18.26
C GLY A 115 7.53 -15.13 17.01
N LEU A 116 8.05 -15.71 15.92
CA LEU A 116 7.41 -15.60 14.62
C LEU A 116 6.14 -16.47 14.50
N THR A 117 4.98 -15.82 14.54
CA THR A 117 3.65 -16.45 14.40
C THR A 117 3.23 -16.64 12.94
N GLU A 118 2.20 -17.47 12.70
CA GLU A 118 1.57 -17.62 11.37
C GLU A 118 1.08 -16.28 10.81
N GLN A 119 0.48 -15.44 11.66
CA GLN A 119 0.02 -14.10 11.27
C GLN A 119 1.17 -13.18 10.85
N SER A 120 2.31 -13.24 11.56
CA SER A 120 3.50 -12.45 11.23
C SER A 120 4.06 -12.84 9.86
N ARG A 121 4.13 -14.16 9.58
CA ARG A 121 4.52 -14.69 8.26
C ARG A 121 3.57 -14.20 7.18
N ARG A 122 2.26 -14.45 7.33
CA ARG A 122 1.23 -14.04 6.38
C ARG A 122 1.28 -12.55 6.04
N HIS A 123 1.41 -11.70 7.06
CA HIS A 123 1.51 -10.26 6.86
C HIS A 123 2.77 -9.88 6.06
N THR A 124 3.90 -10.52 6.35
CA THR A 124 5.14 -10.31 5.60
C THR A 124 5.00 -10.73 4.14
N VAL A 125 4.34 -11.87 3.87
CA VAL A 125 4.02 -12.30 2.49
C VAL A 125 3.16 -11.25 1.78
N LEU A 126 2.13 -10.73 2.44
CA LEU A 126 1.27 -9.71 1.85
C LEU A 126 2.01 -8.40 1.57
N LEU A 127 2.89 -7.96 2.47
CA LEU A 127 3.73 -6.78 2.24
C LEU A 127 4.68 -6.99 1.05
N SER A 128 5.27 -8.19 0.92
CA SER A 128 6.11 -8.57 -0.23
C SER A 128 5.30 -8.58 -1.54
N LEU A 129 4.13 -9.24 -1.56
CA LEU A 129 3.24 -9.30 -2.73
C LEU A 129 2.80 -7.91 -3.19
N LEU A 130 2.52 -7.01 -2.24
CA LEU A 130 2.16 -5.62 -2.50
C LEU A 130 3.38 -4.73 -2.78
N GLN A 131 4.57 -5.34 -2.88
CA GLN A 131 5.85 -4.70 -3.20
C GLN A 131 6.10 -3.47 -2.36
N VAL A 132 5.85 -3.58 -1.06
CA VAL A 132 6.25 -2.55 -0.11
C VAL A 132 7.78 -2.50 -0.11
N PRO A 133 8.41 -1.38 -0.54
CA PRO A 133 9.85 -1.37 -0.85
C PRO A 133 10.75 -1.68 0.34
N HIS A 134 10.33 -1.29 1.54
CA HIS A 134 11.09 -1.53 2.75
C HIS A 134 10.24 -2.31 3.75
N ILE A 135 10.74 -3.45 4.22
CA ILE A 135 10.14 -4.17 5.33
C ILE A 135 11.08 -4.05 6.54
N THR A 136 10.49 -3.77 7.70
CA THR A 136 11.23 -3.61 8.95
C THR A 136 10.59 -4.48 10.02
N LEU A 137 11.39 -5.37 10.60
CA LEU A 137 11.00 -6.20 11.73
C LEU A 137 11.13 -5.39 13.02
N VAL A 138 10.08 -5.41 13.83
CA VAL A 138 10.04 -4.77 15.14
C VAL A 138 9.73 -5.84 16.19
N VAL A 139 10.75 -6.27 16.93
CA VAL A 139 10.60 -7.23 18.03
C VAL A 139 10.19 -6.43 19.26
N ASN A 140 8.92 -6.49 19.61
CA ASN A 140 8.30 -5.70 20.67
C ASN A 140 8.20 -6.50 21.98
N LYS A 141 7.99 -5.79 23.08
CA LYS A 141 7.86 -6.34 24.45
C LYS A 141 9.13 -7.00 24.99
N MET A 142 10.29 -6.45 24.64
CA MET A 142 11.58 -6.90 25.18
C MET A 142 11.65 -6.82 26.71
N ASP A 143 10.87 -5.91 27.33
CA ASP A 143 10.72 -5.79 28.78
C ASP A 143 10.16 -7.05 29.45
N LEU A 144 9.37 -7.86 28.73
CA LEU A 144 8.77 -9.09 29.27
C LEU A 144 9.68 -10.32 29.14
N VAL A 145 10.81 -10.18 28.45
CA VAL A 145 11.84 -11.22 28.30
C VAL A 145 13.18 -10.73 28.85
N ASP A 146 13.12 -9.82 29.83
CA ASP A 146 14.28 -9.24 30.52
C ASP A 146 15.36 -8.68 29.57
N TYR A 147 14.94 -8.17 28.41
CA TYR A 147 15.81 -7.61 27.37
C TYR A 147 16.88 -8.57 26.84
N ASP A 148 16.57 -9.88 26.81
CA ASP A 148 17.50 -10.95 26.40
C ASP A 148 17.90 -10.86 24.91
N GLU A 149 19.22 -10.74 24.66
CA GLU A 149 19.83 -10.71 23.32
C GLU A 149 19.60 -12.00 22.53
N ALA A 150 19.59 -13.16 23.20
CA ALA A 150 19.43 -14.46 22.55
C ALA A 150 18.01 -14.61 21.97
N VAL A 151 16.99 -14.15 22.71
CA VAL A 151 15.60 -14.14 22.25
C VAL A 151 15.45 -13.25 21.02
N TYR A 152 15.98 -12.02 21.07
CA TYR A 152 15.95 -11.12 19.91
C TYR A 152 16.67 -11.72 18.69
N THR A 153 17.87 -12.26 18.90
CA THR A 153 18.70 -12.84 17.85
C THR A 153 18.00 -14.01 17.16
N GLN A 154 17.37 -14.89 17.94
CA GLN A 154 16.61 -16.01 17.38
C GLN A 154 15.44 -15.52 16.50
N ILE A 155 14.63 -14.59 17.00
CA ILE A 155 13.47 -14.06 16.25
C ILE A 155 13.93 -13.33 14.98
N ARG A 156 15.02 -12.55 15.07
CA ARG A 156 15.63 -11.87 13.93
C ARG A 156 16.04 -12.88 12.86
N ASP A 157 16.77 -13.92 13.23
CA ASP A 157 17.33 -14.90 12.28
C ASP A 157 16.23 -15.76 11.65
N ASP A 158 15.20 -16.14 12.42
CA ASP A 158 14.00 -16.81 11.92
C ASP A 158 13.26 -15.95 10.89
N PHE A 159 13.12 -14.65 11.16
CA PHE A 159 12.47 -13.72 10.24
C PHE A 159 13.28 -13.49 8.97
N LEU A 160 14.60 -13.28 9.09
CA LEU A 160 15.47 -13.08 7.94
C LEU A 160 15.47 -14.30 7.01
N THR A 161 15.55 -15.50 7.58
CA THR A 161 15.45 -16.76 6.83
C THR A 161 14.12 -16.88 6.08
N PHE A 162 13.02 -16.45 6.70
CA PHE A 162 11.71 -16.41 6.04
C PHE A 162 11.63 -15.34 4.95
N ALA A 163 12.19 -14.15 5.19
CA ALA A 163 12.17 -13.03 4.25
C ALA A 163 13.04 -13.25 3.01
N GLU A 164 14.13 -14.02 3.12
CA GLU A 164 14.95 -14.44 1.98
C GLU A 164 14.15 -15.17 0.90
N GLN A 165 13.08 -15.87 1.28
CA GLN A 165 12.20 -16.60 0.35
C GLN A 165 11.22 -15.67 -0.40
N LEU A 166 11.11 -14.40 0.01
CA LEU A 166 10.07 -13.46 -0.44
C LEU A 166 10.60 -12.36 -1.38
N GLU A 167 11.83 -12.46 -1.87
CA GLU A 167 12.51 -11.43 -2.70
C GLU A 167 12.44 -10.01 -2.08
N VAL A 168 12.35 -9.91 -0.75
CA VAL A 168 12.20 -8.64 -0.04
C VAL A 168 13.57 -7.95 0.06
N PRO A 169 13.69 -6.64 -0.25
CA PRO A 169 14.91 -5.88 -0.02
C PRO A 169 15.32 -5.89 1.46
N ALA A 170 16.60 -5.65 1.75
CA ALA A 170 17.20 -5.70 3.08
C ALA A 170 16.25 -5.29 4.24
N VAL A 171 16.03 -6.23 5.17
CA VAL A 171 15.14 -6.04 6.31
C VAL A 171 15.89 -5.42 7.48
N ALA A 172 15.50 -4.22 7.89
CA ALA A 172 15.99 -3.62 9.13
C ALA A 172 15.28 -4.24 10.34
N THR A 173 15.98 -4.45 11.46
CA THR A 173 15.45 -5.15 12.64
C THR A 173 15.68 -4.37 13.92
N PHE A 174 14.62 -4.15 14.71
CA PHE A 174 14.67 -3.31 15.92
C PHE A 174 14.12 -4.07 17.15
N PRO A 175 14.89 -4.22 18.24
CA PRO A 175 14.36 -4.64 19.53
C PRO A 175 13.79 -3.43 20.27
N ILE A 176 12.53 -3.47 20.67
CA ILE A 176 11.86 -2.35 21.33
C ILE A 176 10.98 -2.80 22.52
N SER A 177 10.65 -1.85 23.37
CA SER A 177 9.46 -1.93 24.22
C SER A 177 8.59 -0.71 23.95
N ALA A 178 7.46 -0.90 23.27
CA ALA A 178 6.52 0.19 23.01
C ALA A 178 5.95 0.79 24.31
N LEU A 179 5.75 -0.06 25.33
CA LEU A 179 5.19 0.35 26.61
C LEU A 179 6.21 1.15 27.42
N ALA A 180 7.44 0.67 27.56
CA ALA A 180 8.49 1.36 28.32
C ALA A 180 9.14 2.52 27.53
N GLY A 181 9.02 2.50 26.19
CA GLY A 181 9.60 3.51 25.29
C GLY A 181 11.00 3.15 24.76
N ASP A 182 11.54 1.98 25.14
CA ASP A 182 12.89 1.56 24.76
C ASP A 182 13.06 1.42 23.24
N ASN A 183 14.08 2.08 22.68
CA ASN A 183 14.44 2.08 21.25
C ASN A 183 13.35 2.58 20.28
N VAL A 184 12.26 3.18 20.78
CA VAL A 184 11.18 3.69 19.92
C VAL A 184 11.54 5.06 19.34
N VAL A 185 11.74 6.07 20.20
CA VAL A 185 12.13 7.43 19.79
C VAL A 185 13.60 7.70 20.04
N ALA A 186 14.11 7.29 21.19
CA ALA A 186 15.52 7.34 21.56
C ALA A 186 16.06 5.92 21.78
N THR A 187 17.37 5.75 21.64
CA THR A 187 18.06 4.52 22.03
C THR A 187 17.98 4.30 23.54
N SER A 188 17.89 3.06 23.98
CA SER A 188 17.80 2.68 25.39
C SER A 188 19.10 2.11 25.93
N ASP A 189 19.43 2.45 27.17
CA ASP A 189 20.53 1.83 27.93
C ASP A 189 20.18 0.42 28.47
N ALA A 190 18.91 0.01 28.41
CA ALA A 190 18.44 -1.29 28.89
C ALA A 190 18.93 -2.46 28.00
N MET A 191 19.31 -2.18 26.75
CA MET A 191 19.81 -3.15 25.78
C MET A 191 21.21 -2.74 25.28
N PRO A 192 22.26 -2.79 26.13
CA PRO A 192 23.60 -2.32 25.77
C PRO A 192 24.26 -3.13 24.64
N TRP A 193 23.75 -4.33 24.37
CA TRP A 193 24.16 -5.19 23.25
C TRP A 193 23.63 -4.68 21.90
N TYR A 194 22.54 -3.88 21.90
CA TYR A 194 21.98 -3.31 20.68
C TYR A 194 22.73 -2.02 20.30
N THR A 195 23.38 -2.03 19.14
CA THR A 195 24.19 -0.90 18.64
C THR A 195 23.53 -0.12 17.50
N GLY A 196 22.28 -0.44 17.18
CA GLY A 196 21.52 0.23 16.13
C GLY A 196 20.90 1.57 16.57
N THR A 197 20.23 2.23 15.63
CA THR A 197 19.50 3.48 15.86
C THR A 197 18.14 3.23 16.52
N SER A 198 17.44 4.29 16.94
CA SER A 198 16.03 4.14 17.31
C SER A 198 15.17 3.87 16.07
N LEU A 199 13.96 3.33 16.31
CA LEU A 199 12.97 3.12 15.25
C LEU A 199 12.60 4.44 14.57
N LEU A 200 12.40 5.52 15.33
CA LEU A 200 12.07 6.83 14.77
C LEU A 200 13.16 7.35 13.83
N GLU A 201 14.43 7.23 14.22
CA GLU A 201 15.55 7.68 13.38
C GLU A 201 15.58 6.91 12.04
N HIS A 202 15.37 5.59 12.08
CA HIS A 202 15.24 4.79 10.86
C HIS A 202 14.08 5.25 9.97
N LEU A 203 12.92 5.55 10.55
CA LEU A 203 11.78 6.09 9.82
C LEU A 203 12.08 7.49 9.23
N GLU A 204 12.85 8.33 9.92
CA GLU A 204 13.27 9.63 9.39
C GLU A 204 14.19 9.49 8.18
N THR A 205 15.06 8.49 8.14
CA THR A 205 16.07 8.29 7.08
C THR A 205 15.64 7.37 5.95
N ALA A 206 14.58 6.57 6.12
CA ALA A 206 14.12 5.61 5.11
C ALA A 206 13.81 6.29 3.75
N GLU A 207 14.09 5.63 2.63
CA GLU A 207 13.76 6.18 1.31
C GLU A 207 12.24 6.10 1.03
N ASN A 208 11.70 6.96 0.15
CA ASN A 208 10.29 6.85 -0.28
C ASN A 208 10.19 5.82 -1.41
N ALA A 209 9.04 5.15 -1.56
CA ALA A 209 8.79 4.23 -2.65
C ALA A 209 8.91 4.89 -4.03
N ASP A 210 8.52 6.17 -4.12
CA ASP A 210 8.51 6.95 -5.36
C ASP A 210 9.91 7.05 -6.02
N LEU A 211 11.00 6.75 -5.29
CA LEU A 211 12.36 6.69 -5.84
C LEU A 211 12.67 5.36 -6.56
N PHE A 212 11.89 4.30 -6.30
CA PHE A 212 12.02 2.98 -6.90
C PHE A 212 11.16 2.80 -8.15
N GLU A 213 10.14 3.64 -8.36
CA GLU A 213 9.35 3.64 -9.60
C GLU A 213 10.16 4.26 -10.74
N SER A 214 10.89 3.42 -11.47
CA SER A 214 11.75 3.86 -12.57
C SER A 214 11.03 3.80 -13.92
N LYS A 215 11.06 4.95 -14.59
CA LYS A 215 10.89 5.24 -16.02
C LYS A 215 9.45 5.35 -16.54
N GLY A 216 9.12 6.57 -16.95
CA GLY A 216 7.92 6.89 -17.71
C GLY A 216 6.82 7.48 -16.86
N ALA A 217 6.44 8.72 -17.19
CA ALA A 217 5.36 9.39 -16.51
C ALA A 217 4.00 8.72 -16.82
N ARG A 218 3.08 8.73 -15.85
CA ARG A 218 1.71 8.17 -15.95
C ARG A 218 0.69 9.20 -15.47
N PHE A 219 -0.25 9.57 -16.34
CA PHE A 219 -1.31 10.52 -16.05
C PHE A 219 -2.67 9.99 -16.52
N PRO A 220 -3.38 9.25 -15.66
CA PRO A 220 -4.74 8.80 -15.96
C PRO A 220 -5.69 9.99 -15.99
N VAL A 221 -6.38 10.16 -17.11
CA VAL A 221 -7.32 11.27 -17.30
C VAL A 221 -8.58 11.00 -16.47
N GLN A 222 -8.89 11.92 -15.57
CA GLN A 222 -10.07 11.86 -14.70
C GLN A 222 -11.22 12.69 -15.27
N TYR A 223 -10.91 13.82 -15.90
CA TYR A 223 -11.89 14.76 -16.41
C TYR A 223 -11.37 15.56 -17.59
N VAL A 224 -12.25 15.89 -18.54
CA VAL A 224 -11.93 16.75 -19.70
C VAL A 224 -12.59 18.10 -19.49
N ILE A 225 -11.77 19.14 -19.35
CA ILE A 225 -12.20 20.52 -19.17
C ILE A 225 -12.29 21.17 -20.54
N ARG A 226 -13.53 21.46 -20.96
CA ARG A 226 -13.83 22.20 -22.19
C ARG A 226 -14.92 23.24 -21.94
N PRO A 227 -14.55 24.49 -21.65
CA PRO A 227 -15.53 25.57 -21.48
C PRO A 227 -16.30 25.78 -22.78
N GLN A 228 -17.64 25.68 -22.73
CA GLN A 228 -18.48 25.88 -23.93
C GLN A 228 -18.86 27.35 -24.15
N GLN A 229 -18.57 28.24 -23.20
CA GLN A 229 -18.95 29.66 -23.24
C GLN A 229 -17.84 30.55 -22.64
N GLY A 230 -17.82 31.82 -23.03
CA GLY A 230 -16.86 32.83 -22.54
C GLY A 230 -15.62 33.01 -23.42
N GLU A 231 -14.57 33.62 -22.85
CA GLU A 231 -13.29 33.94 -23.52
C GLU A 231 -12.40 32.71 -23.78
N HIS A 232 -12.73 31.54 -23.22
CA HIS A 232 -11.92 30.33 -23.25
C HIS A 232 -12.52 29.21 -24.12
N ARG A 233 -13.16 29.54 -25.25
CA ARG A 233 -13.83 28.54 -26.13
C ARG A 233 -12.89 27.46 -26.69
N ASP A 234 -11.63 27.83 -26.91
CA ASP A 234 -10.61 26.94 -27.47
C ASP A 234 -9.80 26.22 -26.38
N TYR A 235 -10.12 26.45 -25.10
CA TYR A 235 -9.43 25.77 -24.02
C TYR A 235 -9.85 24.30 -23.95
N ARG A 236 -8.85 23.42 -24.05
CA ARG A 236 -9.00 21.99 -23.81
C ARG A 236 -7.92 21.53 -22.84
N GLY A 237 -8.35 21.22 -21.62
CA GLY A 237 -7.48 20.72 -20.57
C GLY A 237 -7.91 19.33 -20.10
N TYR A 238 -6.95 18.50 -19.73
CA TYR A 238 -7.17 17.15 -19.23
C TYR A 238 -6.74 17.10 -17.77
N ALA A 239 -7.72 17.02 -16.87
CA ALA A 239 -7.48 17.01 -15.45
C ALA A 239 -7.32 15.59 -14.92
N GLY A 240 -6.37 15.43 -14.01
CA GLY A 240 -5.98 14.17 -13.41
C GLY A 240 -4.90 14.37 -12.36
N ARG A 241 -4.42 13.26 -11.82
CA ARG A 241 -3.30 13.23 -10.89
C ARG A 241 -2.11 12.57 -11.60
N VAL A 242 -0.91 13.13 -11.43
CA VAL A 242 0.32 12.47 -11.87
C VAL A 242 0.53 11.27 -10.95
N GLU A 243 0.36 10.06 -11.48
CA GLU A 243 0.50 8.84 -10.70
C GLU A 243 1.95 8.36 -10.61
N ALA A 244 2.73 8.59 -11.67
CA ALA A 244 4.15 8.25 -11.70
C ALA A 244 4.93 9.24 -12.58
N GLY A 245 6.23 9.37 -12.30
CA GLY A 245 7.17 10.20 -13.04
C GLY A 245 6.88 11.70 -12.96
N THR A 246 7.24 12.41 -14.02
CA THR A 246 7.16 13.87 -14.09
C THR A 246 6.81 14.29 -15.51
N PHE A 247 5.90 15.25 -15.63
CA PHE A 247 5.52 15.85 -16.90
C PHE A 247 6.11 17.25 -17.01
N THR A 248 6.76 17.56 -18.12
CA THR A 248 7.35 18.90 -18.38
C THR A 248 6.75 19.48 -19.65
N VAL A 249 6.54 20.79 -19.71
CA VAL A 249 6.11 21.47 -20.94
C VAL A 249 7.11 21.20 -22.07
N GLY A 250 6.60 20.83 -23.25
CA GLY A 250 7.37 20.41 -24.42
C GLY A 250 7.73 18.92 -24.48
N GLN A 251 7.49 18.15 -23.41
CA GLN A 251 7.73 16.70 -23.39
C GLN A 251 6.82 15.97 -24.38
N GLU A 252 7.38 15.02 -25.13
CA GLU A 252 6.60 14.10 -25.98
C GLU A 252 5.87 13.06 -25.12
N VAL A 253 4.58 12.89 -25.38
CA VAL A 253 3.70 11.96 -24.68
C VAL A 253 2.87 11.17 -25.66
N VAL A 254 2.36 10.02 -25.22
CA VAL A 254 1.41 9.20 -25.97
C VAL A 254 0.09 9.13 -25.21
N VAL A 255 -1.02 9.25 -25.94
CA VAL A 255 -2.37 9.02 -25.43
C VAL A 255 -2.75 7.58 -25.70
N LEU A 256 -3.13 6.85 -24.65
CA LEU A 256 -3.56 5.45 -24.71
C LEU A 256 -5.04 5.34 -24.34
N PRO A 257 -5.81 4.47 -25.03
CA PRO A 257 -5.35 3.39 -25.92
C PRO A 257 -5.19 3.78 -27.40
N SER A 258 -5.37 5.05 -27.79
CA SER A 258 -5.34 5.46 -29.21
C SER A 258 -3.95 5.37 -29.86
N GLY A 259 -2.88 5.44 -29.06
CA GLY A 259 -1.49 5.42 -29.54
C GLY A 259 -1.03 6.74 -30.16
N VAL A 260 -1.83 7.80 -30.10
CA VAL A 260 -1.50 9.10 -30.71
C VAL A 260 -0.42 9.78 -29.88
N ARG A 261 0.68 10.14 -30.53
CA ARG A 261 1.77 10.93 -29.93
C ARG A 261 1.51 12.42 -30.12
N THR A 262 1.87 13.21 -29.12
CA THR A 262 1.80 14.67 -29.11
C THR A 262 2.79 15.20 -28.06
N SER A 263 2.74 16.49 -27.73
CA SER A 263 3.55 17.09 -26.67
C SER A 263 2.73 17.88 -25.66
N ILE A 264 3.26 18.05 -24.45
CA ILE A 264 2.64 18.89 -23.41
C ILE A 264 2.79 20.37 -23.80
N ALA A 265 1.68 21.05 -24.08
CA ALA A 265 1.66 22.48 -24.37
C ALA A 265 1.58 23.35 -23.11
N GLY A 266 1.07 22.80 -22.01
CA GLY A 266 0.93 23.54 -20.76
C GLY A 266 0.48 22.66 -19.61
N ILE A 267 0.77 23.11 -18.39
CA ILE A 267 0.43 22.44 -17.15
C ILE A 267 -0.17 23.48 -16.22
N ASP A 268 -1.44 23.31 -15.85
CA ASP A 268 -2.18 24.32 -15.08
C ASP A 268 -2.71 23.72 -13.77
N THR A 269 -2.64 24.48 -12.69
CA THR A 269 -3.43 24.28 -11.47
C THR A 269 -4.52 25.33 -11.39
N LEU A 270 -5.32 25.34 -10.31
CA LEU A 270 -6.38 26.33 -10.13
C LEU A 270 -5.89 27.78 -10.26
N ASP A 271 -4.70 28.07 -9.73
CA ASP A 271 -4.22 29.43 -9.54
C ASP A 271 -3.05 29.83 -10.46
N ALA A 272 -2.40 28.86 -11.12
CA ALA A 272 -1.16 29.11 -11.85
C ALA A 272 -0.87 28.09 -12.96
N THR A 273 -0.05 28.50 -13.94
CA THR A 273 0.60 27.62 -14.91
C THR A 273 2.00 27.27 -14.41
N HIS A 274 2.44 26.05 -14.66
CA HIS A 274 3.72 25.48 -14.20
C HIS A 274 4.51 24.94 -15.40
N ASP A 275 5.83 24.92 -15.28
CA ASP A 275 6.70 24.30 -16.29
C ASP A 275 6.74 22.76 -16.14
N GLN A 276 6.42 22.26 -14.94
CA GLN A 276 6.53 20.86 -14.59
C GLN A 276 5.45 20.42 -13.59
N ALA A 277 4.99 19.18 -13.70
CA ALA A 277 4.14 18.50 -12.72
C ALA A 277 4.80 17.22 -12.21
N LEU A 278 4.85 17.09 -10.89
CA LEU A 278 5.47 15.96 -10.18
C LEU A 278 4.43 14.93 -9.75
N THR A 279 4.88 13.70 -9.52
CA THR A 279 4.07 12.63 -8.95
C THR A 279 3.32 13.08 -7.68
N GLY A 280 2.06 12.70 -7.59
CA GLY A 280 1.17 13.08 -6.50
C GLY A 280 0.39 14.39 -6.73
N GLN A 281 0.81 15.24 -7.67
CA GLN A 281 0.12 16.50 -7.95
C GLN A 281 -1.11 16.28 -8.83
N SER A 282 -2.21 16.96 -8.49
CA SER A 282 -3.38 17.08 -9.34
C SER A 282 -3.26 18.32 -10.21
N VAL A 283 -3.23 18.12 -11.53
CA VAL A 283 -3.00 19.18 -12.51
C VAL A 283 -3.94 19.02 -13.71
N THR A 284 -4.01 20.06 -14.53
CA THR A 284 -4.62 20.03 -15.85
C THR A 284 -3.52 20.08 -16.90
N LEU A 285 -3.40 19.04 -17.72
CA LEU A 285 -2.48 19.03 -18.87
C LEU A 285 -3.17 19.59 -20.11
N ARG A 286 -2.47 20.41 -20.87
CA ARG A 286 -2.85 20.81 -22.24
C ARG A 286 -1.92 20.14 -23.22
N LEU A 287 -2.47 19.62 -24.31
CA LEU A 287 -1.72 18.98 -25.39
C LEU A 287 -1.53 19.97 -26.55
N ALA A 288 -0.44 19.82 -27.29
CA ALA A 288 -0.14 20.69 -28.44
C ALA A 288 -1.09 20.44 -29.61
N ASP A 289 -1.48 19.18 -29.82
CA ASP A 289 -2.36 18.77 -30.90
C ASP A 289 -3.79 18.48 -30.39
N GLU A 290 -4.77 18.60 -31.28
CA GLU A 290 -6.15 18.21 -31.00
C GLU A 290 -6.32 16.69 -31.00
N VAL A 291 -5.94 16.04 -29.90
CA VAL A 291 -6.11 14.60 -29.72
C VAL A 291 -7.45 14.29 -29.07
N ASP A 292 -8.16 13.26 -29.55
CA ASP A 292 -9.35 12.77 -28.87
C ASP A 292 -8.97 12.00 -27.61
N VAL A 293 -9.23 12.61 -26.46
CA VAL A 293 -8.92 12.08 -25.12
C VAL A 293 -10.17 12.19 -24.27
N SER A 294 -10.50 11.11 -23.59
CA SER A 294 -11.65 10.95 -22.72
C SER A 294 -11.24 10.51 -21.31
N ARG A 295 -12.18 10.58 -20.37
CA ARG A 295 -11.99 9.97 -19.03
C ARG A 295 -11.70 8.48 -19.17
N GLY A 296 -10.69 7.99 -18.46
CA GLY A 296 -10.26 6.60 -18.52
C GLY A 296 -9.13 6.34 -19.53
N ASP A 297 -8.77 7.34 -20.35
CA ASP A 297 -7.56 7.29 -21.15
C ASP A 297 -6.34 7.65 -20.29
N LEU A 298 -5.17 7.24 -20.76
CA LEU A 298 -3.90 7.43 -20.08
C LEU A 298 -2.97 8.27 -20.95
N ILE A 299 -2.48 9.38 -20.42
CA ILE A 299 -1.36 10.12 -21.01
C ILE A 299 -0.09 9.57 -20.36
N ALA A 300 0.82 9.04 -21.17
CA ALA A 300 2.05 8.43 -20.70
C ALA A 300 3.28 8.99 -21.43
N ASP A 301 4.44 8.80 -20.83
CA ASP A 301 5.72 9.01 -21.52
C ASP A 301 5.79 8.21 -22.83
N ALA A 302 6.21 8.85 -23.92
CA ALA A 302 6.17 8.23 -25.24
C ALA A 302 7.21 7.13 -25.44
N GLU A 303 8.32 7.16 -24.72
CA GLU A 303 9.41 6.18 -24.81
C GLU A 303 9.16 4.97 -23.90
N HIS A 304 8.52 5.18 -22.75
CA HIS A 304 8.24 4.17 -21.74
C HIS A 304 6.73 3.94 -21.57
N ALA A 305 6.01 3.87 -22.68
CA ALA A 305 4.57 3.71 -22.69
C ALA A 305 4.14 2.31 -22.19
N PRO A 306 3.07 2.19 -21.40
CA PRO A 306 2.54 0.90 -20.98
C PRO A 306 1.91 0.13 -22.14
N GLU A 307 1.77 -1.18 -21.96
CA GLU A 307 1.18 -2.06 -22.97
C GLU A 307 -0.34 -1.95 -22.98
N VAL A 308 -0.93 -1.88 -24.17
CA VAL A 308 -2.38 -1.87 -24.35
C VAL A 308 -2.87 -3.29 -24.66
N THR A 309 -3.54 -3.93 -23.70
CA THR A 309 -3.99 -5.32 -23.83
C THR A 309 -5.43 -5.52 -23.38
N ARG A 310 -6.04 -6.63 -23.84
CA ARG A 310 -7.36 -7.11 -23.41
C ARG A 310 -7.27 -8.39 -22.58
N GLU A 311 -6.06 -8.86 -22.32
CA GLU A 311 -5.77 -10.07 -21.55
C GLU A 311 -4.74 -9.71 -20.50
N VAL A 312 -5.02 -10.05 -19.25
CA VAL A 312 -4.18 -9.69 -18.11
C VAL A 312 -3.96 -10.93 -17.27
N THR A 313 -2.70 -11.26 -17.02
CA THR A 313 -2.32 -12.25 -16.00
C THR A 313 -1.88 -11.50 -14.75
N ALA A 314 -2.47 -11.85 -13.62
CA ALA A 314 -2.23 -11.14 -12.37
C ALA A 314 -2.25 -12.08 -11.17
N THR A 315 -1.53 -11.71 -10.12
CA THR A 315 -1.77 -12.25 -8.79
C THR A 315 -2.97 -11.54 -8.18
N ILE A 316 -3.96 -12.27 -7.68
CA ILE A 316 -5.15 -11.73 -7.04
C ILE A 316 -5.13 -12.09 -5.55
N CYS A 317 -5.44 -11.12 -4.70
CA CYS A 317 -5.87 -11.37 -3.33
C CYS A 317 -7.39 -11.29 -3.29
N TRP A 318 -8.04 -12.41 -2.96
CA TRP A 318 -9.50 -12.49 -2.91
C TRP A 318 -10.03 -12.06 -1.55
N MET A 319 -11.07 -11.22 -1.53
CA MET A 319 -11.46 -10.43 -0.34
C MET A 319 -12.91 -10.62 0.07
N THR A 320 -13.61 -11.61 -0.47
CA THR A 320 -15.01 -11.90 -0.14
C THR A 320 -15.20 -13.39 0.14
N THR A 321 -16.27 -13.73 0.87
CA THR A 321 -16.60 -15.10 1.27
C THR A 321 -17.08 -15.97 0.12
N GLY A 322 -17.73 -15.38 -0.88
CA GLY A 322 -18.09 -16.11 -2.10
C GLY A 322 -16.83 -16.41 -2.91
N ALA A 323 -16.59 -17.67 -3.26
CA ALA A 323 -15.38 -18.07 -3.94
C ALA A 323 -15.28 -17.47 -5.36
N LEU A 324 -14.05 -17.22 -5.80
CA LEU A 324 -13.72 -16.86 -7.18
C LEU A 324 -13.65 -18.13 -8.03
N HIS A 325 -14.32 -18.14 -9.17
CA HIS A 325 -14.30 -19.29 -10.09
C HIS A 325 -13.99 -18.85 -11.53
N SER A 326 -13.55 -19.81 -12.36
CA SER A 326 -13.45 -19.60 -13.81
C SER A 326 -14.81 -19.20 -14.40
N ARG A 327 -14.78 -18.38 -15.45
CA ARG A 327 -15.91 -17.79 -16.19
C ARG A 327 -16.76 -16.80 -15.39
N GLN A 328 -16.39 -16.50 -14.15
CA GLN A 328 -17.07 -15.47 -13.37
C GLN A 328 -16.90 -14.09 -14.03
N LYS A 329 -18.01 -13.34 -14.08
CA LYS A 329 -18.05 -12.00 -14.66
C LYS A 329 -17.92 -10.97 -13.55
N LEU A 330 -16.97 -10.06 -13.70
CA LEU A 330 -16.66 -9.01 -12.73
C LEU A 330 -16.49 -7.67 -13.46
N LEU A 331 -16.44 -6.59 -12.70
CA LEU A 331 -15.93 -5.32 -13.19
C LEU A 331 -14.47 -5.19 -12.73
N LEU A 332 -13.59 -4.79 -13.64
CA LEU A 332 -12.21 -4.46 -13.34
C LEU A 332 -12.07 -2.94 -13.38
N LYS A 333 -11.69 -2.32 -12.27
CA LYS A 333 -11.33 -0.91 -12.20
C LYS A 333 -9.81 -0.78 -12.17
N HIS A 334 -9.28 -0.13 -13.19
CA HIS A 334 -7.87 0.17 -13.37
C HIS A 334 -7.74 1.69 -13.55
N THR A 335 -6.94 2.33 -12.71
CA THR A 335 -6.81 3.78 -12.64
C THR A 335 -8.18 4.49 -12.65
N THR A 336 -8.52 5.21 -13.72
CA THR A 336 -9.77 5.98 -13.90
C THR A 336 -10.80 5.28 -14.78
N ARG A 337 -10.48 4.07 -15.27
CA ARG A 337 -11.31 3.27 -16.18
C ARG A 337 -11.93 2.07 -15.46
N THR A 338 -13.14 1.70 -15.85
CA THR A 338 -13.80 0.48 -15.37
C THR A 338 -14.35 -0.29 -16.57
N VAL A 339 -13.96 -1.55 -16.68
CA VAL A 339 -14.32 -2.44 -17.80
C VAL A 339 -14.93 -3.74 -17.28
N LYS A 340 -15.68 -4.45 -18.11
CA LYS A 340 -16.13 -5.80 -17.77
C LYS A 340 -14.95 -6.75 -17.96
N ALA A 341 -14.75 -7.63 -16.98
CA ALA A 341 -13.75 -8.69 -17.00
C ALA A 341 -14.42 -10.04 -16.83
N VAL A 342 -13.86 -11.06 -17.48
CA VAL A 342 -14.23 -12.46 -17.28
C VAL A 342 -13.00 -13.21 -16.83
N VAL A 343 -13.13 -13.99 -15.75
CA VAL A 343 -12.08 -14.90 -15.30
C VAL A 343 -11.94 -16.01 -16.34
N ASP A 344 -10.81 -16.08 -17.03
CA ASP A 344 -10.56 -17.12 -18.01
C ASP A 344 -10.09 -18.41 -17.33
N GLY A 345 -9.11 -18.27 -16.43
CA GLY A 345 -8.56 -19.36 -15.65
C GLY A 345 -8.01 -18.89 -14.31
N LEU A 346 -7.91 -19.84 -13.38
CA LEU A 346 -7.21 -19.70 -12.12
C LEU A 346 -5.97 -20.58 -12.20
N GLY A 347 -4.82 -20.00 -11.88
CA GLY A 347 -3.55 -20.71 -11.80
C GLY A 347 -3.25 -21.15 -10.37
N ALA A 348 -1.96 -21.17 -10.03
CA ALA A 348 -1.51 -21.61 -8.72
C ALA A 348 -1.99 -20.72 -7.58
N ARG A 349 -2.47 -21.38 -6.52
CA ARG A 349 -2.74 -20.76 -5.22
C ARG A 349 -1.42 -20.71 -4.44
N LEU A 350 -1.15 -19.57 -3.83
CA LEU A 350 -0.01 -19.40 -2.94
C LEU A 350 -0.44 -19.72 -1.51
N ASP A 351 0.18 -20.72 -0.90
CA ASP A 351 0.10 -20.89 0.54
C ASP A 351 0.95 -19.81 1.22
N VAL A 352 0.30 -18.92 1.97
CA VAL A 352 0.96 -17.78 2.63
C VAL A 352 1.81 -18.19 3.85
N ASN A 353 1.70 -19.44 4.30
CA ASN A 353 2.43 -19.97 5.44
C ASN A 353 3.68 -20.73 5.00
N THR A 354 3.59 -21.49 3.91
CA THR A 354 4.71 -22.31 3.39
C THR A 354 5.40 -21.70 2.17
N LEU A 355 4.77 -20.70 1.53
CA LEU A 355 5.17 -20.14 0.22
C LEU A 355 5.11 -21.14 -0.94
N GLU A 356 4.55 -22.33 -0.70
CA GLU A 356 4.35 -23.32 -1.74
C GLU A 356 3.21 -22.91 -2.67
N ARG A 357 3.36 -23.25 -3.95
CA ARG A 357 2.36 -22.99 -4.99
C ARG A 357 1.59 -24.28 -5.27
N ASP A 358 0.34 -24.31 -4.83
CA ASP A 358 -0.57 -25.44 -5.07
C ASP A 358 -1.16 -25.36 -6.49
N GLY A 359 -0.69 -26.26 -7.37
CA GLY A 359 -1.36 -26.74 -8.59
C GLY A 359 -2.13 -25.72 -9.45
N GLU A 360 -3.16 -26.17 -10.17
CA GLU A 360 -4.20 -25.29 -10.73
C GLU A 360 -5.37 -25.25 -9.73
N ALA A 361 -5.64 -24.08 -9.14
CA ALA A 361 -6.74 -23.94 -8.20
C ALA A 361 -8.09 -23.93 -8.93
N SER A 362 -9.06 -24.73 -8.50
CA SER A 362 -10.42 -24.70 -9.06
C SER A 362 -11.23 -23.47 -8.61
N GLU A 363 -10.87 -22.92 -7.45
CA GLU A 363 -11.50 -21.75 -6.85
C GLU A 363 -10.52 -21.02 -5.92
N LEU A 364 -10.79 -19.74 -5.63
CA LEU A 364 -10.12 -19.01 -4.56
C LEU A 364 -11.14 -18.54 -3.52
N GLY A 365 -10.93 -18.93 -2.27
CA GLY A 365 -11.72 -18.55 -1.10
C GLY A 365 -11.26 -17.23 -0.47
N LEU A 366 -11.96 -16.83 0.60
CA LEU A 366 -11.68 -15.58 1.31
C LEU A 366 -10.22 -15.54 1.80
N ASN A 367 -9.53 -14.45 1.45
CA ASN A 367 -8.14 -14.17 1.78
C ASN A 367 -7.11 -15.12 1.16
N GLU A 368 -7.51 -15.93 0.19
CA GLU A 368 -6.57 -16.69 -0.61
C GLU A 368 -5.91 -15.80 -1.66
N VAL A 369 -4.65 -16.12 -1.95
CA VAL A 369 -3.87 -15.47 -2.99
C VAL A 369 -3.63 -16.49 -4.10
N GLY A 370 -3.84 -16.09 -5.35
CA GLY A 370 -3.57 -16.97 -6.48
C GLY A 370 -3.33 -16.22 -7.76
N THR A 371 -2.93 -16.94 -8.80
CA THR A 371 -2.79 -16.37 -10.15
C THR A 371 -4.12 -16.42 -10.88
N VAL A 372 -4.48 -15.37 -11.61
CA VAL A 372 -5.70 -15.30 -12.41
C VAL A 372 -5.39 -14.74 -13.79
N SER A 373 -6.03 -15.32 -14.82
CA SER A 373 -6.03 -14.78 -16.18
C SER A 373 -7.39 -14.15 -16.45
N LEU A 374 -7.41 -12.89 -16.87
CA LEU A 374 -8.62 -12.09 -17.09
C LEU A 374 -8.74 -11.67 -18.55
N ARG A 375 -9.92 -11.86 -19.14
CA ARG A 375 -10.27 -11.31 -20.45
C ARG A 375 -11.17 -10.09 -20.31
N LEU A 376 -10.81 -9.01 -20.99
CA LEU A 376 -11.42 -7.69 -20.83
C LEU A 376 -12.35 -7.33 -22.01
N SER A 377 -13.43 -6.61 -21.70
CA SER A 377 -14.37 -6.12 -22.73
C SER A 377 -13.82 -4.95 -23.55
N GLN A 378 -12.82 -4.25 -23.04
CA GLN A 378 -12.12 -3.14 -23.67
C GLN A 378 -10.63 -3.21 -23.29
N PRO A 379 -9.72 -2.71 -24.14
CA PRO A 379 -8.30 -2.71 -23.80
C PRO A 379 -7.99 -1.76 -22.64
N LEU A 380 -6.99 -2.11 -21.84
CA LEU A 380 -6.40 -1.30 -20.79
C LEU A 380 -4.91 -1.10 -21.06
N ALA A 381 -4.40 0.07 -20.69
CA ALA A 381 -2.99 0.40 -20.74
C ALA A 381 -2.34 0.02 -19.39
N VAL A 382 -1.58 -1.06 -19.35
CA VAL A 382 -1.09 -1.69 -18.12
C VAL A 382 0.41 -1.86 -18.13
N ASP A 383 1.00 -1.85 -16.94
CA ASP A 383 2.39 -2.22 -16.69
C ASP A 383 2.44 -3.48 -15.82
N ALA A 384 3.60 -4.11 -15.70
CA ALA A 384 3.81 -5.07 -14.62
C ALA A 384 3.89 -4.30 -13.28
N TYR A 385 3.26 -4.83 -12.24
CA TYR A 385 3.22 -4.19 -10.91
C TYR A 385 4.62 -3.92 -10.35
N ALA A 386 5.57 -4.84 -10.63
CA ALA A 386 6.99 -4.72 -10.31
C ALA A 386 7.71 -3.52 -10.92
N THR A 387 7.15 -2.94 -11.99
CA THR A 387 7.74 -1.80 -12.70
C THR A 387 7.00 -0.50 -12.41
N HIS A 388 5.66 -0.54 -12.34
CA HIS A 388 4.80 0.60 -12.03
C HIS A 388 3.61 0.14 -11.19
N ARG A 389 3.50 0.58 -9.94
CA ARG A 389 2.43 0.14 -9.05
C ARG A 389 1.09 0.71 -9.48
N ALA A 390 1.06 1.97 -9.91
CA ALA A 390 -0.17 2.68 -10.27
C ALA A 390 -0.90 2.07 -11.48
N THR A 391 -0.16 1.65 -12.50
CA THR A 391 -0.67 1.05 -13.74
C THR A 391 -0.54 -0.47 -13.78
N GLY A 392 0.14 -1.08 -12.81
CA GLY A 392 0.18 -2.53 -12.61
C GLY A 392 -0.81 -3.05 -11.56
N SER A 393 -1.60 -2.19 -10.92
CA SER A 393 -2.63 -2.61 -9.95
C SER A 393 -4.04 -2.39 -10.47
N PHE A 394 -4.98 -3.21 -9.99
CA PHE A 394 -6.41 -3.03 -10.23
C PHE A 394 -7.24 -3.60 -9.09
N ILE A 395 -8.52 -3.27 -9.07
CA ILE A 395 -9.50 -3.92 -8.20
C ILE A 395 -10.58 -4.61 -9.02
N LEU A 396 -11.07 -5.72 -8.49
CA LEU A 396 -12.25 -6.43 -9.00
C LEU A 396 -13.46 -6.04 -8.16
N ILE A 397 -14.56 -5.75 -8.84
CA ILE A 397 -15.81 -5.28 -8.28
C ILE A 397 -16.92 -6.23 -8.72
N ASP A 398 -17.77 -6.62 -7.78
CA ASP A 398 -18.99 -7.37 -8.08
C ASP A 398 -20.01 -6.44 -8.76
N PRO A 399 -20.44 -6.72 -10.00
CA PRO A 399 -21.38 -5.87 -10.73
C PRO A 399 -22.77 -5.77 -10.08
N ALA A 400 -23.18 -6.73 -9.26
CA ALA A 400 -24.50 -6.74 -8.63
C ALA A 400 -24.52 -5.88 -7.35
N THR A 401 -23.45 -5.95 -6.55
CA THR A 401 -23.39 -5.27 -5.25
C THR A 401 -22.57 -3.97 -5.29
N GLY A 402 -21.69 -3.80 -6.27
CA GLY A 402 -20.73 -2.70 -6.32
C GLY A 402 -19.57 -2.84 -5.33
N ASN A 403 -19.50 -3.96 -4.60
CA ASN A 403 -18.46 -4.20 -3.61
C ASN A 403 -17.13 -4.57 -4.27
N THR A 404 -16.02 -4.11 -3.69
CA THR A 404 -14.69 -4.59 -4.04
C THR A 404 -14.52 -6.02 -3.51
N VAL A 405 -14.26 -6.96 -4.41
CA VAL A 405 -14.17 -8.40 -4.12
C VAL A 405 -12.75 -8.95 -4.23
N GLY A 406 -11.83 -8.23 -4.87
CA GLY A 406 -10.41 -8.59 -4.90
C GLY A 406 -9.52 -7.44 -5.36
N ALA A 407 -8.24 -7.54 -5.07
CA ALA A 407 -7.21 -6.63 -5.57
C ALA A 407 -6.15 -7.43 -6.33
N GLY A 408 -5.74 -6.93 -7.49
CA GLY A 408 -4.85 -7.61 -8.42
C GLY A 408 -3.57 -6.84 -8.67
N MET A 409 -2.49 -7.60 -8.82
CA MET A 409 -1.14 -7.13 -9.18
C MET A 409 -0.75 -7.82 -10.49
N ILE A 410 -0.59 -7.04 -11.55
CA ILE A 410 -0.32 -7.54 -12.90
C ILE A 410 1.12 -8.07 -12.93
N SER A 411 1.28 -9.35 -13.27
CA SER A 411 2.59 -10.01 -13.34
C SER A 411 3.13 -10.04 -14.76
N SER A 412 2.26 -10.26 -15.74
CA SER A 412 2.59 -10.22 -17.16
C SER A 412 1.36 -9.90 -18.01
N THR A 413 1.61 -9.30 -19.16
CA THR A 413 0.61 -8.91 -20.16
C THR A 413 0.32 -9.98 -21.19
N HIS A 414 1.03 -11.12 -21.10
CA HIS A 414 0.87 -12.28 -21.96
C HIS A 414 0.30 -13.45 -21.14
N GLY A 415 -0.60 -14.23 -21.76
CA GLY A 415 -1.08 -15.47 -21.16
C GLY A 415 0.11 -16.41 -20.93
N VAL A 416 0.29 -16.85 -19.68
CA VAL A 416 1.35 -17.81 -19.35
C VAL A 416 1.00 -19.13 -20.06
N GLU A 417 1.80 -19.50 -21.06
CA GLU A 417 1.83 -20.89 -21.53
C GLU A 417 2.42 -21.73 -20.38
N TYR A 418 1.54 -22.51 -19.75
CA TYR A 418 1.97 -23.55 -18.81
C TYR A 418 2.80 -24.57 -19.60
N THR A 419 4.12 -24.50 -19.49
CA THR A 419 4.98 -25.62 -19.90
C THR A 419 4.90 -26.67 -18.79
N ILE A 420 4.40 -27.84 -19.19
CA ILE A 420 4.11 -29.05 -18.39
C ILE A 420 5.31 -29.52 -17.58
#